data_AF-A0A060Y976-F1
#
_entry.id   AF-A0A060Y976-F1
#
_cell.length_a   1.000
_cell.length_b   1.000
_cell.length_c   1.000
_cell.angle_alpha   90.00
_cell.angle_beta   90.00
_cell.angle_gamma   90.00
#
_symmetry.space_group_name_H-M   'P 1'
#
loop_
_entity.id
_entity.type
_entity.pdbx_description
1 polymer ?
#
loop_
_entity_poly.entity_id
_entity_poly.type
_entity_poly.pdbx_seq_one_letter_code
_entity_poly.pdbx_strand_id
1 'polypeptide(L)'
;MLLCSCSYNGSLDILLELISRDPQRYRIIVATHNEESVRRAVQRMGELGIDKDGGSVCFGQLLGMCDHVSLTLAQQGYLVYKSVPYGSVDNTLPYLVRRAQENRTVLQGIRKERDLLRLELHRRLRQGLRQGS
;
A
#
# COMPACT_ATOMS: atom_id res chain seq x y z
N MET A 1 -12.50 -12.08 11.05
CA MET A 1 -11.64 -11.29 10.15
C MET A 1 -12.34 -10.94 8.82
N LEU A 2 -13.02 -11.89 8.15
CA LEU A 2 -13.76 -11.65 6.88
C LEU A 2 -14.84 -10.54 6.95
N LEU A 3 -15.61 -10.46 8.03
CA LEU A 3 -16.64 -9.42 8.22
C LEU A 3 -16.09 -7.99 8.19
N CYS A 4 -14.88 -7.78 8.75
CA CYS A 4 -14.24 -6.47 8.78
C CYS A 4 -13.79 -6.04 7.38
N SER A 5 -13.29 -6.99 6.57
CA SER A 5 -12.89 -6.72 5.17
C SER A 5 -14.10 -6.41 4.29
N CYS A 6 -15.23 -7.11 4.44
CA CYS A 6 -16.45 -6.80 3.70
C CYS A 6 -17.01 -5.43 4.05
N SER A 7 -17.07 -5.10 5.34
CA SER A 7 -17.53 -3.77 5.79
C SER A 7 -16.59 -2.66 5.31
N TYR A 8 -15.27 -2.83 5.45
CA TYR A 8 -14.28 -1.88 4.96
C TYR A 8 -14.43 -1.62 3.47
N ASN A 9 -14.51 -2.69 2.67
CA ASN A 9 -14.60 -2.54 1.23
C ASN A 9 -15.96 -1.94 0.80
N GLY A 10 -17.05 -2.24 1.52
CA GLY A 10 -18.35 -1.61 1.28
C GLY A 10 -18.33 -0.10 1.55
N SER A 11 -17.71 0.33 2.67
CA SER A 11 -17.52 1.75 2.97
C SER A 11 -16.62 2.44 1.95
N LEU A 12 -15.57 1.74 1.48
CA LEU A 12 -14.68 2.26 0.45
C LEU A 12 -15.43 2.54 -0.86
N ASP A 13 -16.27 1.62 -1.32
CA ASP A 13 -17.04 1.82 -2.56
C ASP A 13 -17.95 3.04 -2.47
N ILE A 14 -18.66 3.21 -1.35
CA ILE A 14 -19.53 4.37 -1.10
C ILE A 14 -18.71 5.68 -1.16
N LEU A 15 -17.55 5.71 -0.51
CA LEU A 15 -16.70 6.90 -0.51
C LEU A 15 -16.14 7.22 -1.90
N LEU A 16 -15.74 6.20 -2.67
CA LEU A 16 -15.27 6.39 -4.05
C LEU A 16 -16.39 6.90 -4.95
N GLU A 17 -17.63 6.43 -4.79
CA GLU A 17 -18.79 6.96 -5.53
C GLU A 17 -19.06 8.42 -5.21
N LEU A 18 -18.92 8.82 -3.94
CA LEU A 18 -19.07 10.23 -3.54
C LEU A 18 -17.95 11.11 -4.14
N ILE A 19 -16.71 10.62 -4.16
CA ILE A 19 -15.57 11.31 -4.77
C ILE A 19 -15.74 11.45 -6.28
N SER A 20 -16.23 10.41 -6.97
CA SER A 20 -16.49 10.45 -8.41
C SER A 20 -17.49 11.54 -8.78
N ARG A 21 -18.47 11.84 -7.90
CA ARG A 21 -19.44 12.93 -8.09
C ARG A 21 -18.86 14.31 -7.79
N ASP A 22 -18.07 14.44 -6.73
CA ASP A 22 -17.47 15.70 -6.31
C ASP A 22 -16.03 15.50 -5.79
N PRO A 23 -15.03 15.50 -6.70
CA PRO A 23 -13.65 15.19 -6.35
C PRO A 23 -12.98 16.23 -5.44
N GLN A 24 -13.46 17.47 -5.43
CA GLN A 24 -12.87 18.57 -4.67
C GLN A 24 -13.36 18.60 -3.22
N ARG A 25 -14.54 18.05 -2.96
CA ARG A 25 -15.16 18.08 -1.63
C ARG A 25 -14.66 16.97 -0.70
N TYR A 26 -14.26 15.83 -1.25
CA TYR A 26 -13.92 14.65 -0.47
C TYR A 26 -12.48 14.21 -0.75
N ARG A 27 -11.72 13.96 0.32
CA ARG A 27 -10.39 13.35 0.27
C ARG A 27 -10.32 12.19 1.24
N ILE A 28 -9.83 11.05 0.77
CA ILE A 28 -9.71 9.83 1.59
C ILE A 28 -8.31 9.24 1.52
N ILE A 29 -7.94 8.57 2.61
CA ILE A 29 -6.72 7.76 2.69
C ILE A 29 -7.12 6.28 2.78
N VAL A 30 -6.80 5.51 1.74
CA VAL A 30 -7.00 4.06 1.71
C VAL A 30 -5.82 3.41 2.44
N ALA A 31 -5.93 3.32 3.76
CA ALA A 31 -4.90 2.72 4.62
C ALA A 31 -5.18 1.23 4.87
N THR A 32 -4.57 0.35 4.06
CA THR A 32 -4.72 -1.11 4.20
C THR A 32 -3.50 -1.85 3.65
N HIS A 33 -3.08 -2.91 4.34
CA HIS A 33 -2.02 -3.82 3.89
C HIS A 33 -2.58 -5.02 3.11
N ASN A 34 -3.91 -5.09 2.91
CA ASN A 34 -4.55 -6.16 2.16
C ASN A 34 -4.46 -5.87 0.65
N GLU A 35 -3.65 -6.67 -0.05
CA GLU A 35 -3.44 -6.55 -1.50
C GLU A 35 -4.75 -6.63 -2.31
N GLU A 36 -5.72 -7.45 -1.87
CA GLU A 36 -7.02 -7.56 -2.54
C GLU A 36 -7.86 -6.29 -2.40
N SER A 37 -7.87 -5.69 -1.21
CA SER A 37 -8.57 -4.41 -0.98
C SER A 37 -7.92 -3.28 -1.78
N VAL A 38 -6.59 -3.24 -1.87
CA VAL A 38 -5.88 -2.26 -2.71
C VAL A 38 -6.22 -2.46 -4.19
N ARG A 39 -6.18 -3.70 -4.68
CA ARG A 39 -6.52 -4.02 -6.08
C ARG A 39 -7.93 -3.61 -6.42
N ARG A 40 -8.89 -3.91 -5.53
CA ARG A 40 -10.29 -3.49 -5.69
C ARG A 40 -10.42 -1.98 -5.71
N ALA A 41 -9.74 -1.26 -4.81
CA ALA A 41 -9.76 0.21 -4.79
C ALA A 41 -9.28 0.79 -6.14
N VAL A 42 -8.14 0.30 -6.63
CA VAL A 42 -7.55 0.70 -7.91
C VAL A 42 -8.50 0.42 -9.07
N GLN A 43 -9.14 -0.76 -9.10
CA GLN A 43 -10.11 -1.11 -10.12
C GLN A 43 -11.33 -0.17 -10.08
N ARG A 44 -11.91 0.04 -8.89
CA ARG A 44 -13.08 0.92 -8.71
C ARG A 44 -12.76 2.38 -9.08
N MET A 45 -11.57 2.88 -8.75
CA MET A 45 -11.13 4.20 -9.19
C MET A 45 -11.09 4.30 -10.73
N GLY A 46 -10.60 3.26 -11.41
CA GLY A 46 -10.59 3.20 -12.87
C GLY A 46 -12.00 3.14 -13.48
N GLU A 47 -12.90 2.34 -12.90
CA GLU A 47 -14.31 2.26 -13.32
C GLU A 47 -15.06 3.59 -13.15
N LEU A 48 -14.75 4.33 -12.09
CA LEU A 48 -15.38 5.60 -11.75
C LEU A 48 -14.69 6.83 -12.36
N GLY A 49 -13.61 6.62 -13.15
CA GLY A 49 -12.85 7.70 -13.78
C GLY A 49 -12.17 8.65 -12.79
N ILE A 50 -11.84 8.18 -11.58
CA ILE A 50 -11.17 8.99 -10.56
C ILE A 50 -9.70 9.16 -10.92
N ASP A 51 -9.25 10.40 -10.91
CA ASP A 51 -7.86 10.73 -11.23
C ASP A 51 -6.88 10.18 -10.19
N LYS A 52 -5.71 9.73 -10.66
CA LYS A 52 -4.72 9.04 -9.82
C LYS A 52 -3.87 10.01 -9.00
N ASP A 53 -3.66 11.20 -9.53
CA ASP A 53 -2.85 12.29 -8.95
C ASP A 53 -3.69 13.50 -8.51
N GLY A 54 -5.00 13.50 -8.78
CA GLY A 54 -5.95 14.57 -8.40
C GLY A 54 -6.14 14.81 -6.90
N GLY A 55 -5.47 14.05 -6.02
CA GLY A 55 -5.43 14.31 -4.57
C GLY A 55 -6.67 13.90 -3.78
N SER A 56 -7.74 13.42 -4.44
CA SER A 56 -8.97 12.95 -3.78
C SER A 56 -8.80 11.57 -3.12
N VAL A 57 -7.92 10.73 -3.65
CA VAL A 57 -7.62 9.41 -3.09
C VAL A 57 -6.11 9.25 -2.97
N CYS A 58 -5.65 8.85 -1.79
CA CYS A 58 -4.27 8.42 -1.59
C CYS A 58 -4.22 7.09 -0.84
N PHE A 59 -3.18 6.29 -1.11
CA PHE A 59 -2.97 5.01 -0.45
C PHE A 59 -2.03 5.16 0.73
N GLY A 60 -2.49 4.78 1.92
CA GLY A 60 -1.70 4.84 3.15
C GLY A 60 -1.04 3.51 3.45
N GLN A 61 0.29 3.50 3.64
CA GLN A 61 1.05 2.30 3.99
C GLN A 61 1.95 2.56 5.20
N LEU A 62 2.20 1.53 6.00
CA LEU A 62 3.16 1.60 7.10
C LEU A 62 4.56 1.33 6.55
N LEU A 63 5.54 2.15 6.93
CA LEU A 63 6.92 1.94 6.49
C LEU A 63 7.43 0.57 6.97
N GLY A 64 8.02 -0.21 6.05
CA GLY A 64 8.53 -1.56 6.32
C GLY A 64 7.47 -2.67 6.21
N MET A 65 6.27 -2.36 5.69
CA MET A 65 5.21 -3.32 5.43
C MET A 65 4.68 -3.14 4.01
N CYS A 66 4.60 -4.23 3.25
CA CYS A 66 4.03 -4.25 1.90
C CYS A 66 4.66 -3.20 0.97
N ASP A 67 5.97 -2.99 1.06
CA ASP A 67 6.67 -1.96 0.28
C ASP A 67 6.59 -2.23 -1.23
N HIS A 68 6.45 -3.50 -1.64
CA HIS A 68 6.20 -3.88 -3.03
C HIS A 68 4.85 -3.34 -3.56
N VAL A 69 3.80 -3.29 -2.72
CA VAL A 69 2.51 -2.71 -3.10
C VAL A 69 2.65 -1.20 -3.25
N SER A 70 3.30 -0.55 -2.28
CA SER A 70 3.59 0.89 -2.33
C SER A 70 4.37 1.27 -3.58
N LEU A 71 5.41 0.50 -3.92
CA LEU A 71 6.24 0.74 -5.10
C LEU A 71 5.42 0.59 -6.40
N THR A 72 4.60 -0.46 -6.48
CA THR A 72 3.74 -0.71 -7.64
C THR A 72 2.73 0.42 -7.84
N LEU A 73 2.06 0.86 -6.76
CA LEU A 73 1.11 1.97 -6.81
C LEU A 73 1.77 3.27 -7.27
N ALA A 74 2.94 3.60 -6.71
CA ALA A 74 3.69 4.79 -7.08
C ALA A 74 4.14 4.74 -8.56
N GLN A 75 4.61 3.58 -9.05
CA GLN A 75 4.97 3.39 -10.46
C GLN A 75 3.78 3.56 -11.42
N GLN A 76 2.56 3.25 -10.96
CA GLN A 76 1.33 3.41 -11.74
C GLN A 76 0.72 4.82 -11.65
N GLY A 77 1.40 5.75 -10.96
CA GLY A 77 1.01 7.16 -10.84
C GLY A 77 0.04 7.45 -9.68
N TYR A 78 -0.20 6.51 -8.77
CA TYR A 78 -1.05 6.77 -7.60
C TYR A 78 -0.30 7.48 -6.47
N LEU A 79 -1.00 8.37 -5.78
CA LEU A 79 -0.48 9.00 -4.56
C LEU A 79 -0.38 7.98 -3.42
N VAL A 80 0.83 7.81 -2.88
CA VAL A 80 1.12 6.89 -1.76
C VAL A 80 1.72 7.66 -0.59
N TYR A 81 1.11 7.55 0.58
CA TYR A 81 1.60 8.08 1.85
C TYR A 81 2.21 6.97 2.69
N LYS A 82 3.45 7.18 3.17
CA LYS A 82 4.09 6.29 4.14
C LYS A 82 4.03 6.88 5.54
N SER A 83 3.39 6.17 6.45
CA SER A 83 3.37 6.51 7.86
C SER A 83 4.65 6.00 8.54
N VAL A 84 5.40 6.94 9.13
CA VAL A 84 6.68 6.69 9.79
C VAL A 84 6.56 7.14 11.25
N PRO A 85 6.78 6.25 12.23
CA PRO A 85 6.88 6.67 13.63
C PRO A 85 8.17 7.47 13.84
N TYR A 86 8.08 8.64 14.48
CA TYR A 86 9.23 9.48 14.81
C TYR A 86 9.20 9.85 16.30
N GLY A 87 10.32 9.69 17.00
CA GLY A 87 10.45 9.99 18.43
C GLY A 87 11.65 9.31 19.08
N SER A 88 11.89 9.59 20.37
CA SER A 88 12.89 8.88 21.17
C SER A 88 12.57 7.37 21.27
N VAL A 89 13.60 6.57 21.55
CA VAL A 89 13.48 5.10 21.61
C VAL A 89 12.40 4.68 22.62
N ASP A 90 12.35 5.32 23.79
CA ASP A 90 11.38 4.98 24.84
C ASP A 90 9.92 5.21 24.40
N ASN A 91 9.66 6.25 23.61
CA ASN A 91 8.32 6.58 23.11
C ASN A 91 7.90 5.70 21.92
N THR A 92 8.86 5.19 21.16
CA THR A 92 8.60 4.36 19.98
C THR A 92 8.55 2.87 20.30
N LEU A 93 9.14 2.43 21.42
CA LEU A 93 9.20 1.02 21.82
C LEU A 93 7.80 0.36 21.93
N PRO A 94 6.77 0.97 22.56
CA PRO A 94 5.44 0.37 22.63
C PRO A 94 4.76 0.23 21.25
N TYR A 95 5.06 1.13 20.31
CA TYR A 95 4.59 1.04 18.93
C TYR A 95 5.27 -0.12 18.20
N LEU A 96 6.59 -0.25 18.34
CA LEU A 96 7.38 -1.32 17.73
C LEU A 96 6.97 -2.70 18.24
N VAL A 97 6.70 -2.86 19.54
CA VAL A 97 6.22 -4.13 20.12
C VAL A 97 4.86 -4.53 19.55
N ARG A 98 3.89 -3.60 19.49
CA ARG A 98 2.57 -3.86 18.89
C ARG A 98 2.70 -4.23 17.41
N ARG A 99 3.57 -3.54 16.67
CA ARG A 99 3.86 -3.88 15.28
C ARG A 99 4.53 -5.23 15.14
N ALA A 100 5.45 -5.63 16.01
CA ALA A 100 6.04 -6.96 15.98
C ALA A 100 4.99 -8.07 16.20
N GLN A 101 3.99 -7.82 17.05
CA GLN A 101 2.89 -8.75 17.31
C GLN A 101 1.91 -8.84 16.14
N GLU A 102 1.49 -7.72 15.55
CA GLU A 102 0.65 -7.72 14.34
C GLU A 102 1.39 -8.29 13.12
N ASN A 103 2.70 -8.00 13.01
CA ASN A 103 3.54 -8.47 11.94
C ASN A 103 3.80 -9.98 12.00
N ARG A 104 3.43 -10.68 13.08
CA ARG A 104 3.47 -12.16 13.10
C ARG A 104 2.59 -12.76 12.00
N THR A 105 1.46 -12.14 11.69
CA THR A 105 0.59 -12.54 10.57
C THR A 105 1.13 -12.02 9.23
N VAL A 106 1.77 -10.85 9.24
CA VAL A 106 2.38 -10.20 8.05
C VAL A 106 3.70 -10.86 7.61
N LEU A 107 4.38 -11.62 8.49
CA LEU A 107 5.58 -12.41 8.17
C LEU A 107 5.36 -13.37 6.99
N GLN A 108 4.13 -13.80 6.72
CA GLN A 108 3.79 -14.56 5.52
C GLN A 108 3.96 -13.72 4.23
N GLY A 109 3.55 -12.45 4.25
CA GLY A 109 3.76 -11.49 3.15
C GLY A 109 5.23 -11.10 2.96
N ILE A 110 6.01 -11.02 4.05
CA ILE A 110 7.45 -10.73 4.00
C ILE A 110 8.22 -11.81 3.22
N ARG A 111 7.78 -13.08 3.22
CA ARG A 111 8.41 -14.12 2.39
C ARG A 111 8.27 -13.79 0.90
N LYS A 112 7.07 -13.41 0.45
CA LYS A 112 6.79 -12.99 -0.94
C LYS A 112 7.65 -11.78 -1.31
N GLU A 113 7.76 -10.79 -0.42
CA GLU A 113 8.59 -9.61 -0.63
C GLU A 113 10.08 -9.94 -0.72
N ARG A 114 10.59 -10.80 0.17
CA ARG A 114 11.99 -11.28 0.10
C ARG A 114 12.26 -12.00 -1.22
N ASP A 115 11.31 -12.79 -1.70
CA ASP A 115 11.48 -13.52 -2.95
C ASP A 115 11.44 -12.57 -4.16
N LEU A 116 10.60 -11.51 -4.14
CA LEU A 116 10.62 -10.43 -5.14
C LEU A 116 11.94 -9.62 -5.11
N LEU A 117 12.45 -9.29 -3.92
CA LEU A 117 13.76 -8.62 -3.77
C LEU A 117 14.90 -9.48 -4.31
N ARG A 118 14.86 -10.80 -4.04
CA ARG A 118 15.81 -11.76 -4.62
C ARG A 118 15.73 -11.80 -6.15
N LEU A 119 14.53 -11.81 -6.72
CA LEU A 119 14.33 -11.77 -8.17
C LEU A 119 14.90 -10.48 -8.78
N GLU A 120 14.63 -9.34 -8.17
CA GLU A 120 15.14 -8.03 -8.62
C GLU A 120 16.66 -7.96 -8.51
N LEU A 121 17.25 -8.48 -7.44
CA LEU A 121 18.71 -8.59 -7.28
C LEU A 121 19.31 -9.46 -8.40
N HIS A 122 18.72 -10.63 -8.68
CA HIS A 122 19.16 -11.50 -9.77
C HIS A 122 19.01 -10.85 -11.15
N ARG A 123 17.96 -10.05 -11.36
CA ARG A 123 17.76 -9.29 -12.59
C ARG A 123 18.88 -8.27 -12.78
N ARG A 124 19.22 -7.51 -11.74
CA ARG A 124 20.31 -6.52 -11.75
C ARG A 124 21.67 -7.16 -11.98
N LEU A 125 21.98 -8.28 -11.31
CA LEU A 125 23.22 -9.03 -11.53
C LEU A 125 23.32 -9.55 -12.97
N ARG A 126 22.23 -10.11 -13.53
CA ARG A 126 22.20 -10.58 -14.93
C ARG A 126 22.33 -9.44 -15.95
N GLN A 127 21.81 -8.25 -15.66
CA GLN A 127 21.98 -7.08 -16.52
C GLN A 127 23.38 -6.48 -16.41
N GLY A 128 23.97 -6.46 -15.21
CA GLY A 128 25.35 -6.04 -14.99
C GLY A 128 26.36 -6.95 -15.70
N LEU A 129 26.12 -8.27 -15.72
CA LEU A 129 26.93 -9.24 -16.46
C LEU A 129 26.83 -9.11 -18.00
N ARG A 130 25.81 -8.43 -18.53
CA ARG A 130 25.64 -8.19 -19.98
C ARG A 130 26.24 -6.87 -20.47
N GLN A 131 26.64 -5.97 -19.58
CA GLN A 131 27.30 -4.70 -19.93
C GLN A 131 28.83 -4.75 -19.76
N GLY A 132 29.38 -5.91 -19.40
CA GLY A 132 30.82 -6.13 -19.18
C GLY A 132 31.49 -7.08 -20.17
N SER A 133 30.84 -7.38 -21.31
CA SER A 133 31.37 -8.24 -22.39
C SER A 133 31.49 -7.48 -23.70
#